data_AF-V5GSY7-F1
#
_entry.id   AF-V5GSY7-F1
#
_cell.length_a   1.000
_cell.length_b   1.000
_cell.length_c   1.000
_cell.angle_alpha   90.00
_cell.angle_beta   90.00
_cell.angle_gamma   90.00
#
_symmetry.space_group_name_H-M   'P 1'
#
loop_
_entity.id
_entity.type
_entity.pdbx_description
1 polymer ?
#
loop_
_entity_poly.entity_id
_entity_poly.type
_entity_poly.pdbx_seq_one_letter_code
_entity_poly.pdbx_strand_id
1 'polypeptide(L)'
;MLRSAIKLHKIGVKFISTNPSKRTTESISISKRDDYYKNLGDSGEKDLLKPPRWHEALPYDSIPGPKPLPLIGNMWRFMPYIGQFSNMPQKDIYQTLKNEYGNIVMLKGIPGRNPMVLVFDVNDMETALRNEGAFPIRTILADSLGYYRLK
;
A
#
# COMPACT_ATOMS: atom_id res chain seq x y z
N MET A 1 -58.82 -15.33 -45.89
CA MET A 1 -57.87 -16.34 -45.37
C MET A 1 -56.75 -15.65 -44.61
N LEU A 2 -56.32 -16.27 -43.51
CA LEU A 2 -55.53 -15.76 -42.37
C LEU A 2 -54.37 -14.79 -42.70
N ARG A 3 -54.30 -13.66 -41.97
CA ARG A 3 -53.02 -12.97 -41.69
C ARG A 3 -52.72 -13.13 -40.20
N SER A 4 -51.73 -13.97 -39.91
CA SER A 4 -51.21 -14.24 -38.57
C SER A 4 -50.48 -13.01 -38.02
N ALA A 5 -50.87 -12.55 -36.83
CA ALA A 5 -50.20 -11.46 -36.13
C ALA A 5 -48.96 -11.99 -35.39
N ILE A 6 -47.78 -11.56 -35.80
CA ILE A 6 -46.52 -11.89 -35.15
C ILE A 6 -46.46 -11.13 -33.81
N LYS A 7 -46.50 -11.86 -32.70
CA LYS A 7 -46.42 -11.32 -31.35
C LYS A 7 -44.96 -10.96 -31.04
N LEU A 8 -44.62 -9.66 -31.07
CA LEU A 8 -43.31 -9.17 -30.63
C LEU A 8 -43.11 -9.47 -29.15
N HIS A 9 -42.14 -10.33 -28.83
CA HIS A 9 -41.72 -10.57 -27.45
C HIS A 9 -40.93 -9.35 -26.97
N LYS A 10 -41.50 -8.56 -26.05
CA LYS A 10 -40.77 -7.49 -25.37
C LYS A 10 -39.76 -8.12 -24.42
N ILE A 11 -38.48 -8.06 -24.78
CA ILE A 11 -37.38 -8.37 -23.87
C ILE A 11 -37.37 -7.25 -22.82
N GLY A 12 -37.81 -7.56 -21.60
CA GLY A 12 -37.75 -6.64 -20.48
C GLY A 12 -36.30 -6.41 -20.06
N VAL A 13 -35.67 -5.37 -20.57
CA VAL A 13 -34.38 -4.90 -20.03
C VAL A 13 -34.67 -4.22 -18.70
N LYS A 14 -34.40 -4.91 -17.60
CA LYS A 14 -34.51 -4.36 -16.25
C LYS A 14 -33.34 -3.37 -16.06
N PHE A 15 -33.59 -2.09 -16.32
CA PHE A 15 -32.63 -1.04 -15.97
C PHE A 15 -32.39 -1.07 -14.46
N ILE A 16 -31.16 -1.42 -14.07
CA ILE A 16 -30.72 -1.29 -12.67
C ILE A 16 -30.55 0.20 -12.42
N SER A 17 -31.55 0.81 -11.78
CA SER A 17 -31.46 2.16 -11.25
C SER A 17 -30.43 2.17 -10.12
N THR A 18 -29.26 2.75 -10.35
CA THR A 18 -28.34 3.13 -9.28
C THR A 18 -28.93 4.35 -8.60
N ASN A 19 -29.79 4.13 -7.59
CA ASN A 19 -30.29 5.22 -6.76
C ASN A 19 -29.08 5.91 -6.13
N PRO A 20 -28.76 7.19 -6.46
CA PRO A 20 -27.72 7.89 -5.74
C PRO A 20 -28.32 8.24 -4.38
N SER A 21 -27.95 7.50 -3.33
CA SER A 21 -28.30 7.90 -1.97
C SER A 21 -27.83 9.34 -1.79
N LYS A 22 -28.76 10.25 -1.50
CA LYS A 22 -28.47 11.67 -1.26
C LYS A 22 -27.32 11.77 -0.28
N ARG A 23 -26.19 12.30 -0.74
CA ARG A 23 -25.03 12.59 0.09
C ARG A 23 -25.43 13.79 0.96
N THR A 24 -25.89 13.54 2.18
CA THR A 24 -26.06 14.60 3.18
C THR A 24 -24.71 15.26 3.36
N THR A 25 -24.59 16.49 2.89
CA THR A 25 -23.47 17.38 3.12
C THR A 25 -23.48 17.83 4.57
N GLU A 26 -23.10 16.93 5.46
CA GLU A 26 -22.53 17.31 6.74
C GLU A 26 -21.03 17.10 6.59
N SER A 27 -20.27 18.19 6.71
CA SER A 27 -18.82 18.16 6.83
C SER A 27 -18.46 17.46 8.14
N ILE A 28 -18.49 16.14 8.13
CA ILE A 28 -17.90 15.30 9.17
C ILE A 28 -16.41 15.61 9.12
N SER A 29 -16.00 16.47 10.04
CA SER A 29 -14.63 16.93 10.24
C SER A 29 -13.66 15.75 10.17
N ILE A 30 -12.53 16.01 9.52
CA ILE A 30 -11.47 15.08 9.13
C ILE A 30 -10.94 14.18 10.29
N SER A 31 -11.32 14.42 11.55
CA SER A 31 -10.93 13.63 12.73
C SER A 31 -11.34 12.15 12.69
N LYS A 32 -12.57 11.82 12.30
CA LYS A 32 -13.10 10.45 12.45
C LYS A 32 -12.37 9.38 11.63
N ARG A 33 -11.78 9.75 10.49
CA ARG A 33 -11.06 8.80 9.62
C ARG A 33 -9.67 8.51 10.16
N ASP A 34 -8.91 9.54 10.51
CA ASP A 34 -7.55 9.38 11.00
C ASP A 34 -7.54 8.66 12.36
N ASP A 35 -8.53 8.96 13.21
CA ASP A 35 -8.73 8.27 14.49
C ASP A 35 -9.15 6.81 14.30
N TYR A 36 -9.94 6.51 13.26
CA TYR A 36 -10.32 5.12 12.93
C TYR A 36 -9.10 4.26 12.57
N TYR A 37 -8.20 4.76 11.72
CA TYR A 37 -6.99 4.00 11.34
C TYR A 37 -5.98 3.85 12.49
N LYS A 38 -5.90 4.84 13.39
CA LYS A 38 -5.06 4.73 14.60
C LYS A 38 -5.55 3.64 15.55
N ASN A 39 -6.86 3.42 15.61
CA ASN A 39 -7.48 2.49 16.55
C ASN A 39 -7.91 1.15 15.88
N LEU A 40 -7.65 0.97 14.58
CA LEU A 40 -8.11 -0.18 13.80
C LEU A 40 -7.49 -1.52 14.26
N GLY A 41 -6.35 -1.47 14.95
CA GLY A 41 -5.69 -2.62 15.58
C GLY A 41 -5.80 -2.66 17.10
N ASP A 42 -6.48 -1.69 17.71
CA ASP A 42 -6.68 -1.58 19.18
C ASP A 42 -8.10 -1.98 19.59
N SER A 43 -8.91 -2.48 18.64
CA SER A 43 -10.13 -3.22 18.99
C SER A 43 -9.68 -4.39 19.87
N GLY A 44 -10.12 -4.42 21.14
CA GLY A 44 -9.67 -5.30 22.22
C GLY A 44 -9.86 -6.82 22.00
N GLU A 45 -9.60 -7.31 20.80
CA GLU A 45 -9.38 -8.69 20.43
C GLU A 45 -7.97 -9.11 20.90
N LYS A 46 -7.99 -9.33 22.21
CA LYS A 46 -7.06 -9.96 23.15
C LYS A 46 -5.87 -10.66 22.53
N ASP A 47 -4.74 -10.57 23.23
CA ASP A 47 -3.40 -11.14 23.02
C ASP A 47 -3.29 -12.53 22.34
N LEU A 48 -4.39 -13.29 22.22
CA LEU A 48 -4.56 -14.54 21.49
C LEU A 48 -4.30 -14.45 19.98
N LEU A 49 -4.42 -13.27 19.36
CA LEU A 49 -4.14 -13.08 17.92
C LEU A 49 -2.68 -12.70 17.61
N LYS A 50 -1.85 -12.46 18.63
CA LYS A 50 -0.45 -12.08 18.42
C LYS A 50 0.33 -13.30 17.91
N PRO A 51 1.11 -13.16 16.83
CA PRO A 51 1.90 -14.27 16.32
C PRO A 51 2.93 -14.74 17.36
N PRO A 52 3.38 -16.01 17.29
CA PRO A 52 4.49 -16.49 18.10
C PRO A 52 5.68 -15.53 18.00
N ARG A 53 6.30 -15.19 19.14
CA ARG A 53 7.41 -14.22 19.28
C ARG A 53 7.04 -12.72 19.17
N TRP A 54 5.76 -12.35 19.26
CA TRP A 54 5.38 -10.92 19.32
C TRP A 54 6.12 -10.13 20.42
N HIS A 55 6.35 -10.75 21.59
CA HIS A 55 7.06 -10.12 22.71
C HIS A 55 8.58 -9.98 22.48
N GLU A 56 9.15 -10.67 21.50
CA GLU A 56 10.56 -10.58 21.12
C GLU A 56 10.79 -9.51 20.05
N ALA A 57 9.72 -8.91 19.51
CA ALA A 57 9.82 -7.92 18.46
C ALA A 57 10.58 -6.67 18.94
N LEU A 58 11.60 -6.29 18.19
CA LEU A 58 12.35 -5.06 18.44
C LEU A 58 11.52 -3.83 18.02
N PRO A 59 11.83 -2.64 18.57
CA PRO A 59 11.20 -1.39 18.15
C PRO A 59 11.39 -1.12 16.65
N TYR A 60 10.40 -0.49 16.01
CA TYR A 60 10.44 -0.20 14.57
C TYR A 60 11.71 0.56 14.13
N ASP A 61 12.20 1.50 14.94
CA ASP A 61 13.40 2.29 14.63
C ASP A 61 14.72 1.50 14.71
N SER A 62 14.71 0.28 15.24
CA SER A 62 15.90 -0.58 15.30
C SER A 62 16.14 -1.36 14.00
N ILE A 63 15.24 -1.28 13.02
CA ILE A 63 15.42 -1.94 11.73
C ILE A 63 16.66 -1.33 11.06
N PRO A 64 17.63 -2.16 10.62
CA PRO A 64 18.85 -1.66 10.01
C PRO A 64 18.54 -1.00 8.67
N GLY A 65 19.36 -0.02 8.29
CA GLY A 65 19.20 0.65 7.00
C GLY A 65 20.04 1.91 6.86
N PRO A 66 20.08 2.48 5.65
CA PRO A 66 20.85 3.68 5.39
C PRO A 66 20.36 4.82 6.27
N LYS A 67 21.26 5.38 7.07
CA LYS A 67 20.93 6.50 7.96
C LYS A 67 20.72 7.78 7.15
N PRO A 68 19.58 8.48 7.35
CA PRO A 68 19.31 9.73 6.67
C PRO A 68 20.24 10.84 7.18
N LEU A 69 20.66 11.73 6.28
CA LEU A 69 21.30 12.99 6.67
C LEU A 69 20.27 13.96 7.27
N PRO A 70 20.67 14.83 8.22
CA PRO A 70 19.74 15.65 9.00
C PRO A 70 18.91 16.66 8.18
N LEU A 71 19.33 17.01 6.96
CA LEU A 71 18.61 17.96 6.08
C LEU A 71 18.05 17.32 4.80
N ILE A 72 18.82 16.45 4.15
CA ILE A 72 18.48 15.90 2.82
C ILE A 72 17.90 14.47 2.93
N GLY A 73 18.00 13.84 4.09
CA GLY A 73 17.53 12.48 4.30
C GLY A 73 18.41 11.46 3.59
N ASN A 74 17.80 10.42 3.00
CA ASN A 74 18.50 9.46 2.12
C ASN A 74 18.39 9.83 0.64
N MET A 75 17.70 10.92 0.29
CA MET A 75 17.48 11.27 -1.10
C MET A 75 18.79 11.55 -1.85
N TRP A 76 19.82 12.06 -1.16
CA TRP A 76 21.14 12.31 -1.74
C TRP A 76 21.77 11.07 -2.38
N ARG A 77 21.46 9.87 -1.87
CA ARG A 77 21.97 8.59 -2.40
C ARG A 77 21.47 8.31 -3.81
N PHE A 78 20.38 8.95 -4.23
CA PHE A 78 19.76 8.82 -5.54
C PHE A 78 20.01 10.04 -6.45
N MET A 79 20.75 11.05 -6.01
CA MET A 79 21.07 12.22 -6.85
C MET A 79 22.04 11.85 -7.98
N PRO A 80 21.89 12.43 -9.18
CA PRO A 80 22.80 12.19 -10.29
C PRO A 80 24.23 12.59 -9.91
N TYR A 81 25.22 11.86 -10.43
CA TYR A 81 26.67 12.08 -10.28
C TYR A 81 27.27 11.86 -8.88
N ILE A 82 26.53 12.13 -7.80
CA ILE A 82 27.03 12.10 -6.41
C ILE A 82 26.46 10.89 -5.63
N GLY A 83 25.24 10.49 -5.96
CA GLY A 83 24.53 9.43 -5.24
C GLY A 83 25.08 8.05 -5.54
N GLN A 84 25.31 7.24 -4.51
CA GLN A 84 25.76 5.85 -4.65
C GLN A 84 24.87 4.99 -5.55
N PHE A 85 23.58 5.32 -5.65
CA PHE A 85 22.58 4.58 -6.43
C PHE A 85 22.22 5.26 -7.75
N SER A 86 22.89 6.36 -8.13
CA SER A 86 22.46 7.19 -9.25
C SER A 86 22.48 6.47 -10.60
N ASN A 87 23.46 5.60 -10.81
CA ASN A 87 23.71 4.92 -12.09
C ASN A 87 23.52 3.39 -11.97
N MET A 88 22.89 2.92 -10.89
CA MET A 88 22.64 1.48 -10.70
C MET A 88 21.21 1.14 -11.12
N PRO A 89 21.00 0.00 -11.81
CA PRO A 89 19.65 -0.49 -12.02
C PRO A 89 19.05 -0.90 -10.67
N GLN A 90 17.72 -0.81 -10.57
CA GLN A 90 16.99 -1.02 -9.32
C GLN A 90 17.31 -2.36 -8.62
N LYS A 91 17.54 -3.42 -9.42
CA LYS A 91 17.93 -4.74 -8.90
C LYS A 91 19.25 -4.70 -8.12
N ASP A 92 20.22 -3.92 -8.59
CA ASP A 92 21.56 -3.86 -7.99
C ASP A 92 21.53 -3.00 -6.72
N ILE A 93 20.67 -1.98 -6.69
CA ILE A 93 20.37 -1.21 -5.48
C ILE A 93 19.84 -2.13 -4.38
N TYR A 94 18.82 -2.94 -4.70
CA TYR A 94 18.24 -3.90 -3.74
C TYR A 94 19.23 -4.96 -3.29
N GLN A 95 20.05 -5.49 -4.20
CA GLN A 95 21.10 -6.44 -3.85
C GLN A 95 22.14 -5.81 -2.91
N THR A 96 22.54 -4.56 -3.18
CA THR A 96 23.50 -3.83 -2.34
C THR A 96 22.93 -3.60 -0.94
N LEU A 97 21.68 -3.14 -0.84
CA LEU A 97 21.01 -2.93 0.44
C LEU A 97 20.87 -4.24 1.23
N LYS A 98 20.50 -5.33 0.58
CA LYS A 98 20.43 -6.65 1.20
C LYS A 98 21.78 -7.11 1.74
N ASN A 99 22.84 -6.92 0.95
CA ASN A 99 24.19 -7.35 1.34
C ASN A 99 24.75 -6.51 2.51
N GLU A 100 24.44 -5.22 2.56
CA GLU A 100 24.97 -4.29 3.57
C GLU A 100 24.19 -4.33 4.89
N TYR A 101 22.86 -4.46 4.83
CA TYR A 101 21.98 -4.33 6.01
C TYR A 101 21.25 -5.61 6.39
N GLY A 102 21.21 -6.62 5.50
CA GLY A 102 20.58 -7.91 5.74
C GLY A 102 19.20 -8.08 5.11
N ASN A 103 18.40 -9.00 5.67
CA ASN A 103 17.13 -9.42 5.09
C ASN A 103 15.96 -8.45 5.30
N ILE A 104 16.10 -7.47 6.19
CA ILE A 104 15.11 -6.43 6.45
C ILE A 104 15.83 -5.07 6.48
N VAL A 105 15.33 -4.10 5.70
CA VAL A 105 16.01 -2.81 5.54
C VAL A 105 15.02 -1.66 5.60
N MET A 106 15.28 -0.67 6.46
CA MET A 106 14.49 0.56 6.54
C MET A 106 15.09 1.66 5.67
N LEU A 107 14.30 2.18 4.73
CA LEU A 107 14.62 3.34 3.91
C LEU A 107 13.72 4.52 4.28
N LYS A 108 14.31 5.53 4.93
CA LYS A 108 13.62 6.75 5.39
C LYS A 108 14.22 8.02 4.81
N GLY A 109 13.51 9.15 4.92
CA GLY A 109 14.03 10.45 4.47
C GLY A 109 14.09 10.60 2.95
N ILE A 110 13.08 10.07 2.25
CA ILE A 110 12.81 10.37 0.84
C ILE A 110 11.63 11.35 0.81
N PRO A 111 11.81 12.59 0.33
CA PRO A 111 10.72 13.58 0.24
C PRO A 111 9.51 13.02 -0.51
N GLY A 112 8.31 13.26 0.02
CA GLY A 112 7.04 12.81 -0.57
C GLY A 112 6.76 11.30 -0.43
N ARG A 113 7.61 10.55 0.28
CA ARG A 113 7.38 9.12 0.57
C ARG A 113 7.44 8.83 2.06
N ASN A 114 6.56 7.96 2.50
CA ASN A 114 6.62 7.38 3.85
C ASN A 114 7.87 6.50 3.99
N PRO A 115 8.40 6.31 5.21
CA PRO A 115 9.44 5.31 5.46
C PRO A 115 9.02 3.94 4.91
N MET A 116 9.92 3.30 4.18
CA MET A 116 9.67 2.01 3.54
C MET A 116 10.52 0.94 4.23
N VAL A 117 9.93 -0.22 4.48
CA VAL A 117 10.65 -1.41 4.93
C VAL A 117 10.75 -2.36 3.75
N LEU A 118 11.97 -2.66 3.33
CA LEU A 118 12.27 -3.65 2.32
C LEU A 118 12.52 -4.98 3.03
N VAL A 119 11.74 -5.99 2.68
CA VAL A 119 11.91 -7.36 3.16
C VAL A 119 12.50 -8.17 2.01
N PHE A 120 13.49 -9.01 2.28
CA PHE A 120 14.18 -9.85 1.29
C PHE A 120 14.04 -11.35 1.55
N ASP A 121 13.60 -11.74 2.74
CA ASP A 121 13.30 -13.15 3.05
C ASP A 121 11.88 -13.51 2.60
N VAL A 122 11.74 -14.71 2.02
CA VAL A 122 10.48 -15.18 1.45
C VAL A 122 9.46 -15.52 2.54
N ASN A 123 9.90 -16.09 3.66
CA ASN A 123 8.99 -16.46 4.76
C ASN A 123 8.46 -15.21 5.46
N ASP A 124 9.31 -14.19 5.60
CA ASP A 124 8.90 -12.89 6.15
C ASP A 124 7.91 -12.17 5.22
N MET A 125 8.16 -12.19 3.90
CA MET A 125 7.21 -11.66 2.91
C MET A 125 5.87 -12.38 2.97
N GLU A 126 5.88 -13.72 3.02
CA GLU A 126 4.66 -14.53 3.13
C GLU A 126 3.88 -14.15 4.38
N THR A 127 4.57 -14.05 5.52
CA THR A 127 3.97 -13.67 6.80
C THR A 127 3.37 -12.27 6.72
N ALA A 128 4.10 -11.29 6.18
CA ALA A 128 3.60 -9.93 6.03
C ALA A 128 2.36 -9.88 5.13
N LEU A 129 2.39 -10.55 3.97
CA LEU A 129 1.30 -10.59 3.00
C LEU A 129 0.05 -11.29 3.54
N ARG A 130 0.22 -12.37 4.32
CA ARG A 130 -0.89 -13.12 4.93
C ARG A 130 -1.57 -12.34 6.07
N ASN A 131 -0.82 -11.47 6.74
CA ASN A 131 -1.31 -10.67 7.86
C ASN A 131 -1.62 -9.21 7.45
N GLU A 132 -1.73 -8.91 6.15
CA GLU A 132 -2.23 -7.60 5.71
C GLU A 132 -3.67 -7.40 6.20
N GLY A 133 -3.96 -6.20 6.74
CA GLY A 133 -5.30 -5.84 7.16
C GLY A 133 -6.30 -5.79 5.98
N ALA A 134 -7.59 -5.73 6.30
CA ALA A 134 -8.67 -5.72 5.30
C ALA A 134 -8.56 -4.60 4.25
N PHE A 135 -7.87 -3.50 4.58
CA PHE A 135 -7.64 -2.36 3.69
C PHE A 135 -6.14 -2.11 3.49
N PRO A 136 -5.49 -2.84 2.57
CA PRO A 136 -4.07 -2.67 2.31
C PRO A 136 -3.80 -1.39 1.49
N ILE A 137 -2.69 -0.71 1.80
CA ILE A 137 -2.23 0.45 1.03
C ILE A 137 -1.67 -0.04 -0.31
N ARG A 138 -2.39 0.24 -1.40
CA ARG A 138 -1.99 -0.16 -2.76
C ARG A 138 -1.30 1.00 -3.49
N THR A 139 0.00 1.18 -3.25
CA THR A 139 0.81 2.23 -3.90
C THR A 139 0.93 2.02 -5.42
N ILE A 140 0.79 0.77 -5.90
CA ILE A 140 0.85 0.38 -7.32
C ILE A 140 -0.28 1.01 -8.16
N LEU A 141 -1.40 1.42 -7.54
CA LEU A 141 -2.53 1.98 -8.28
C LEU A 141 -2.15 3.24 -9.07
N ALA A 142 -1.25 4.09 -8.58
CA ALA A 142 -0.86 5.31 -9.30
C ALA A 142 -0.10 5.01 -10.62
N ASP A 143 0.90 4.13 -10.56
CA ASP A 143 1.75 3.82 -11.72
C ASP A 143 1.02 2.94 -12.75
N SER A 144 0.24 1.96 -12.27
CA SER A 144 -0.58 1.11 -13.13
C SER A 144 -1.72 1.88 -13.79
N LEU A 145 -2.41 2.77 -13.07
CA LEU A 145 -3.42 3.65 -13.69
C LEU A 145 -2.78 4.56 -14.74
N GLY A 146 -1.57 5.08 -14.50
CA GLY A 146 -0.82 5.85 -15.49
C GLY A 146 -0.58 5.05 -16.77
N TYR A 147 -0.08 3.82 -16.64
CA TYR A 147 0.20 2.94 -17.79
C TYR A 147 -1.06 2.58 -18.60
N TYR A 148 -2.19 2.33 -17.95
CA TYR A 148 -3.44 1.91 -18.61
C TYR A 148 -4.37 3.06 -19.03
N ARG A 149 -4.28 4.24 -18.41
CA ARG A 149 -5.13 5.40 -18.78
C ARG A 149 -4.48 6.39 -19.74
N LEU A 150 -3.15 6.46 -19.78
CA LEU A 150 -2.42 7.43 -20.62
C LEU A 150 -1.87 6.81 -21.90
N LYS A 151 -2.38 5.63 -22.27
CA LYS A 151 -2.04 4.93 -23.51
C LYS A 151 -3.28 4.74 -24.37
#